data_AF-A0A0Q7U126-F1
#
_entry.id   AF-A0A0Q7U126-F1
#
_cell.length_a   1.000
_cell.length_b   1.000
_cell.length_c   1.000
_cell.angle_alpha   90.00
_cell.angle_beta   90.00
_cell.angle_gamma   90.00
#
_symmetry.space_group_name_H-M   'P 1'
#
loop_
_entity.id
_entity.type
_entity.pdbx_description
1 polymer ?
#
loop_
_entity_poly.entity_id
_entity_poly.type
_entity_poly.pdbx_seq_one_letter_code
_entity_poly.pdbx_strand_id
1 'polypeptide(L)'
;MANVRELLGAALSCPTSVSFATDIAPLFNSTDISHMKNVTGGKLDLSNYDSVVMWSSAIYGKVQSGDMPPFPAPAWTPDQVNLFGCWIQLGCKP
;
A
#
# COMPACT_ATOMS: atom_id res chain seq x y z
N MET A 1 13.00 15.06 2.28
CA MET A 1 12.04 13.94 2.25
C MET A 1 11.61 13.78 0.80
N ALA A 2 11.94 12.67 0.15
CA ALA A 2 11.64 12.48 -1.27
C ALA A 2 10.12 12.43 -1.46
N ASN A 3 9.60 13.26 -2.36
CA ASN A 3 8.20 13.27 -2.72
C ASN A 3 7.89 11.94 -3.41
N VAL A 4 6.91 11.16 -2.93
CA VAL A 4 6.57 9.84 -3.51
C VAL A 4 6.35 9.93 -5.02
N ARG A 5 5.84 11.07 -5.50
CA ARG A 5 5.67 11.37 -6.93
C ARG A 5 6.95 11.24 -7.76
N GLU A 6 8.12 11.49 -7.19
CA GLU A 6 9.42 11.35 -7.87
C GLU A 6 9.89 9.89 -7.93
N LEU A 7 9.46 9.05 -6.98
CA LEU A 7 9.76 7.60 -6.97
C LEU A 7 8.86 6.79 -7.93
N LEU A 8 7.73 7.35 -8.35
CA LEU A 8 6.77 6.73 -9.28
C LEU A 8 7.08 7.01 -10.76
N GLY A 9 8.27 7.55 -11.07
CA GLY A 9 8.69 8.06 -12.39
C GLY A 9 8.85 7.05 -13.52
N ALA A 10 8.29 5.84 -13.43
CA ALA A 10 8.21 4.89 -14.54
C ALA A 10 6.77 4.34 -14.65
N ALA A 11 5.93 5.11 -15.37
CA ALA A 11 4.66 4.76 -15.99
C ALA A 11 3.82 3.66 -15.31
N LEU A 12 3.30 3.94 -14.11
CA LEU A 12 2.16 3.19 -13.61
C LEU A 12 0.99 3.29 -14.60
N SER A 13 0.32 2.18 -14.89
CA SER A 13 -0.89 2.17 -15.70
C SER A 13 -2.10 2.33 -14.78
N CYS A 14 -2.53 3.57 -14.60
CA CYS A 14 -3.55 3.89 -13.61
C CYS A 14 -4.96 3.87 -14.20
N PRO A 15 -5.91 3.15 -13.58
CA PRO A 15 -7.30 3.30 -13.93
C PRO A 15 -7.78 4.71 -13.55
N THR A 16 -8.89 5.14 -14.15
CA THR A 16 -9.44 6.49 -13.97
C THR A 16 -9.89 6.78 -12.55
N SER A 17 -10.24 5.75 -11.78
CA SER A 17 -10.58 5.84 -10.36
C SER A 17 -10.02 4.64 -9.59
N VAL A 18 -9.36 4.92 -8.47
CA VAL A 18 -8.98 3.94 -7.44
C VAL A 18 -9.37 4.53 -6.09
N SER A 19 -10.00 3.75 -5.23
CA SER A 19 -10.44 4.16 -3.89
C SER A 19 -9.89 3.23 -2.81
N PHE A 20 -9.76 3.74 -1.59
CA PHE A 20 -9.27 2.92 -0.49
C PHE A 20 -10.27 1.80 -0.18
N ALA A 21 -11.54 2.15 -0.01
CA ALA A 21 -12.57 1.18 0.40
C ALA A 21 -12.75 0.03 -0.59
N THR A 22 -12.71 0.30 -1.91
CA THR A 22 -13.01 -0.72 -2.93
C THR A 22 -11.79 -1.47 -3.45
N ASP A 23 -10.64 -0.80 -3.53
CA ASP A 23 -9.50 -1.32 -4.29
C ASP A 23 -8.28 -1.61 -3.41
N ILE A 24 -8.05 -0.80 -2.37
CA ILE A 24 -6.82 -0.92 -1.55
C ILE A 24 -7.05 -1.72 -0.27
N ALA A 25 -8.13 -1.45 0.46
CA ALA A 25 -8.44 -2.17 1.70
C ALA A 25 -8.52 -3.70 1.50
N PRO A 26 -9.09 -4.21 0.39
CA PRO A 26 -9.11 -5.66 0.13
C PRO A 26 -7.73 -6.29 -0.11
N LEU A 27 -6.69 -5.50 -0.39
CA LEU A 27 -5.32 -6.01 -0.55
C LEU A 27 -4.69 -6.39 0.80
N PHE A 28 -5.21 -5.85 1.91
CA PHE A 28 -4.75 -6.15 3.26
C PHE A 28 -5.68 -7.15 3.93
N ASN A 29 -5.19 -8.36 4.17
CA ASN A 29 -5.99 -9.36 4.88
C ASN A 29 -5.88 -9.18 6.42
N SER A 30 -6.70 -9.93 7.16
CA SER A 30 -6.74 -9.85 8.63
C SER A 30 -5.41 -10.22 9.29
N THR A 31 -4.62 -11.11 8.69
CA THR A 31 -3.27 -11.47 9.15
C THR A 31 -2.32 -10.29 8.99
N ASP A 32 -2.32 -9.62 7.84
CA ASP A 32 -1.47 -8.44 7.60
C ASP A 32 -1.81 -7.33 8.60
N ILE A 33 -3.10 -7.04 8.79
CA ILE A 33 -3.59 -6.01 9.71
C ILE A 33 -3.14 -6.32 11.14
N SER A 34 -3.33 -7.56 11.59
CA SER A 34 -2.97 -7.97 12.96
C SER A 34 -1.46 -7.95 13.17
N HIS A 35 -0.70 -8.42 12.18
CA HIS A 35 0.75 -8.45 12.22
C HIS A 35 1.34 -7.03 12.28
N MET A 36 0.89 -6.13 11.39
CA MET A 36 1.38 -4.75 11.36
C MET A 36 1.04 -3.98 12.64
N LYS A 37 -0.15 -4.19 13.20
CA LYS A 37 -0.49 -3.66 14.53
C LYS A 37 0.47 -4.17 15.60
N ASN A 38 0.79 -5.47 15.60
CA ASN A 38 1.68 -6.05 16.59
C ASN A 38 3.12 -5.53 16.48
N VAL A 39 3.73 -5.59 15.29
CA VAL A 39 5.15 -5.24 15.11
C VAL A 39 5.42 -3.73 15.20
N THR A 40 4.41 -2.90 14.96
CA THR A 40 4.54 -1.43 15.07
C THR A 40 4.05 -0.87 16.41
N GLY A 41 3.51 -1.72 17.30
CA GLY A 41 2.88 -1.27 18.54
C GLY A 41 1.63 -0.42 18.29
N GLY A 42 0.86 -0.73 17.24
CA GLY A 42 -0.38 -0.07 16.87
C GLY A 42 -0.22 1.21 16.03
N LYS A 43 0.99 1.59 15.66
CA LYS A 43 1.25 2.81 14.86
C LYS A 43 0.79 2.70 13.41
N LEU A 44 0.78 1.48 12.87
CA LEU A 44 0.27 1.19 11.54
C LEU A 44 -0.90 0.21 11.64
N ASP A 45 -2.08 0.73 11.35
CA ASP A 45 -3.30 -0.04 11.12
C ASP A 45 -3.62 -0.06 9.63
N LEU A 46 -3.48 -1.23 8.99
CA LEU A 46 -3.76 -1.42 7.56
C LEU A 46 -5.28 -1.41 7.23
N SER A 47 -6.14 -1.50 8.24
CA SER A 47 -7.59 -1.41 8.07
C SER A 47 -8.13 0.02 8.17
N ASN A 48 -7.27 0.99 8.52
CA ASN A 48 -7.65 2.38 8.70
C ASN A 48 -7.08 3.25 7.57
N TYR A 49 -7.95 3.95 6.86
CA TYR A 49 -7.59 4.83 5.74
C TYR A 49 -6.52 5.86 6.12
N ASP A 50 -6.72 6.65 7.18
CA ASP A 50 -5.80 7.73 7.55
C ASP A 50 -4.41 7.20 7.89
N SER A 51 -4.35 6.06 8.57
CA SER A 51 -3.13 5.33 8.85
C SER A 51 -2.44 4.86 7.56
N VAL A 52 -3.17 4.24 6.62
CA VAL A 52 -2.59 3.79 5.34
C VAL A 52 -2.10 4.97 4.50
N VAL A 53 -2.82 6.11 4.51
CA VAL A 53 -2.37 7.34 3.84
C VAL A 53 -1.06 7.84 4.45
N MET A 54 -0.99 7.94 5.78
CA MET A 54 0.19 8.39 6.51
C MET A 54 1.43 7.56 6.21
N TRP A 55 1.26 6.23 6.08
CA TRP A 55 2.36 5.28 5.86
C TRP A 55 2.53 4.85 4.39
N SER A 56 1.74 5.41 3.46
CA SER A 56 1.63 4.97 2.07
C SER A 56 2.98 4.83 1.35
N SER A 57 3.91 5.77 1.55
CA SER A 57 5.26 5.73 0.95
C SER A 57 6.07 4.54 1.43
N ALA A 58 6.03 4.26 2.74
CA ALA A 58 6.77 3.17 3.37
C ALA A 58 6.18 1.81 2.98
N ILE A 59 4.84 1.73 2.95
CA ILE A 59 4.14 0.54 2.47
C ILE A 59 4.51 0.27 1.01
N TYR A 60 4.42 1.28 0.13
CA TYR A 60 4.73 1.13 -1.29
C TYR A 60 6.16 0.63 -1.52
N GLY A 61 7.14 1.22 -0.83
CA GLY A 61 8.54 0.77 -0.94
C GLY A 61 8.74 -0.70 -0.54
N LYS A 62 7.97 -1.19 0.44
CA LYS A 62 8.06 -2.59 0.92
C LYS A 62 7.35 -3.59 0.03
N VAL A 63 6.17 -3.25 -0.48
CA VAL A 63 5.45 -4.15 -1.41
C VAL A 63 6.11 -4.15 -2.79
N GLN A 64 6.69 -3.03 -3.23
CA GLN A 64 7.42 -2.95 -4.50
C GLN A 64 8.72 -3.78 -4.47
N SER A 65 9.42 -3.83 -3.33
CA SER A 65 10.62 -4.67 -3.19
C SER A 65 10.31 -6.17 -3.04
N GLY A 66 9.05 -6.52 -2.77
CA GLY A 66 8.64 -7.88 -2.45
C GLY A 66 9.02 -8.32 -1.03
N ASP A 67 9.47 -7.40 -0.17
CA ASP A 67 9.79 -7.68 1.24
C ASP A 67 8.53 -7.98 2.07
N MET A 68 7.37 -7.51 1.58
CA MET A 68 6.07 -7.65 2.25
C MET A 68 5.00 -8.19 1.30
N PRO A 69 4.11 -9.07 1.79
CA PRO A 69 4.15 -9.69 3.12
C PRO A 69 5.35 -10.67 3.29
N PRO A 70 5.80 -10.94 4.52
CA PRO A 70 6.95 -11.81 4.74
C PRO A 70 6.60 -13.27 4.43
N PHE A 71 7.61 -14.05 4.04
CA PHE A 71 7.48 -15.50 3.86
C PHE A 71 6.84 -16.17 5.11
N PRO A 72 5.91 -17.12 4.96
CA PRO A 72 5.53 -17.85 3.73
C PRO A 72 4.43 -17.21 2.89
N ALA A 73 3.93 -16.02 3.25
CA ALA A 73 2.92 -15.36 2.43
C ALA A 73 3.54 -14.93 1.09
N PRO A 74 2.79 -15.03 -0.03
CA PRO A 74 3.29 -14.58 -1.33
C PRO A 74 3.40 -13.05 -1.34
N ALA A 75 4.49 -12.55 -1.95
CA ALA A 75 4.63 -11.13 -2.25
C ALA A 75 3.46 -10.64 -3.13
N TRP A 76 3.19 -9.34 -3.08
CA TRP A 76 2.20 -8.72 -3.95
C TRP A 76 2.55 -8.91 -5.43
N THR A 77 1.54 -9.13 -6.26
CA THR A 77 1.72 -9.20 -7.71
C THR A 77 2.07 -7.81 -8.27
N PRO A 78 2.68 -7.73 -9.46
CA PRO A 78 2.93 -6.46 -10.13
C PRO A 78 1.67 -5.58 -10.26
N ASP A 79 0.51 -6.19 -10.50
CA ASP A 79 -0.77 -5.48 -10.62
C ASP A 79 -1.23 -4.88 -9.28
N GLN A 80 -1.04 -5.60 -8.17
CA GLN A 80 -1.35 -5.08 -6.83
C GLN A 80 -0.45 -3.91 -6.45
N VAL A 81 0.86 -4.03 -6.73
CA VAL A 81 1.83 -2.94 -6.53
C VAL A 81 1.45 -1.73 -7.40
N ASN A 82 1.09 -1.95 -8.67
CA ASN A 82 0.65 -0.89 -9.58
C ASN A 82 -0.63 -0.21 -9.08
N LEU A 83 -1.63 -0.99 -8.63
CA LEU A 83 -2.89 -0.46 -8.09
C LEU A 83 -2.67 0.45 -6.89
N PHE A 84 -1.85 0.03 -5.93
CA PHE A 84 -1.53 0.84 -4.76
C PHE A 84 -0.71 2.08 -5.11
N GLY A 85 0.27 1.96 -6.02
CA GLY A 85 1.00 3.10 -6.55
C GLY A 85 0.07 4.12 -7.22
N CYS A 86 -0.90 3.66 -8.00
CA CYS A 86 -1.88 4.51 -8.68
C CYS A 86 -2.80 5.22 -7.70
N TRP A 87 -3.27 4.53 -6.67
CA TRP A 87 -4.05 5.16 -5.59
C TRP A 87 -3.28 6.32 -4.94
N ILE A 88 -1.99 6.14 -4.64
CA ILE A 88 -1.14 7.20 -4.11
C ILE A 88 -1.00 8.35 -5.10
N GLN A 89 -0.73 8.06 -6.38
CA GLN A 89 -0.59 9.06 -7.43
C GLN A 89 -1.86 9.90 -7.63
N LEU A 90 -3.03 9.28 -7.52
CA LEU A 90 -4.35 9.90 -7.64
C LEU A 90 -4.78 10.66 -6.37
N GLY A 91 -3.90 10.74 -5.37
CA GLY A 91 -4.12 11.53 -4.15
C GLY A 91 -4.90 10.78 -3.07
N CYS A 92 -4.70 9.47 -2.98
CA CYS A 92 -5.22 8.60 -1.93
C CYS A 92 -6.73 8.77 -1.72
N LYS A 93 -7.55 8.49 -2.73
CA LYS A 93 -9.01 8.65 -2.58
C LYS A 93 -9.56 7.67 -1.52
N PRO A 94 -10.47 8.10 -0.63
CA PRO A 94 -11.08 7.23 0.36
C PRO A 94 -11.92 6.13 -0.30
#